data_AF-A0A0F9NXK1-F1
#
_entry.id   AF-A0A0F9NXK1-F1
#
_cell.length_a   1.000
_cell.length_b   1.000
_cell.length_c   1.000
_cell.angle_alpha   90.00
_cell.angle_beta   90.00
_cell.angle_gamma   90.00
#
_symmetry.space_group_name_H-M   'P 1'
#
loop_
_entity.id
_entity.type
_entity.pdbx_description
1 polymer ?
#
loop_
_entity_poly.entity_id
_entity_poly.type
_entity_poly.pdbx_seq_one_letter_code
_entity_poly.pdbx_strand_id
1 'polypeptide(L)'
;MKGRRIYPDKGEEFKPGDYGQGSDELWYCRPPNPEIHLGNLRAHQVEEHEDGTITVSPSILIEEGTGGPLWHGWLKKGEWTEA
;
A
#
# COMPACT_ATOMS: atom_id res chain seq x y z
N MET A 1 -3.82 -5.98 -10.12
CA MET A 1 -4.17 -4.59 -10.52
C MET A 1 -2.91 -3.73 -10.47
N LYS A 2 -2.65 -2.86 -11.46
CA LYS A 2 -1.51 -1.95 -11.39
C LYS A 2 -1.78 -0.82 -10.38
N GLY A 3 -0.95 -0.72 -9.35
CA GLY A 3 -0.98 0.35 -8.37
C GLY A 3 -0.33 1.63 -8.87
N ARG A 4 -0.60 2.74 -8.19
CA ARG A 4 -0.08 4.06 -8.53
C ARG A 4 0.78 4.59 -7.39
N ARG A 5 2.03 4.96 -7.71
CA ARG A 5 2.87 5.70 -6.77
C ARG A 5 2.37 7.14 -6.65
N ILE A 6 2.21 7.63 -5.44
CA ILE A 6 1.90 9.02 -5.13
C ILE A 6 2.99 9.64 -4.24
N TYR A 7 2.98 10.97 -4.16
CA TYR A 7 3.90 11.75 -3.34
C TYR A 7 3.09 12.59 -2.34
N PRO A 8 2.73 12.04 -1.15
CA PRO A 8 1.87 12.70 -0.17
C PRO A 8 2.44 14.02 0.36
N ASP A 9 3.76 14.16 0.38
CA ASP A 9 4.48 15.40 0.68
C ASP A 9 4.12 16.55 -0.26
N LYS A 10 3.61 16.24 -1.47
CA LYS A 10 3.10 17.21 -2.44
C LYS A 10 1.60 17.48 -2.31
N GLY A 11 0.96 17.00 -1.23
CA GLY A 11 -0.46 17.20 -0.95
C GLY A 11 -1.38 16.22 -1.68
N GLU A 12 -0.86 15.09 -2.18
CA GLU A 12 -1.68 14.04 -2.80
C GLU A 12 -2.38 13.17 -1.74
N GLU A 13 -3.69 12.99 -1.89
CA GLU A 13 -4.47 12.06 -1.06
C GLU A 13 -4.43 10.62 -1.62
N PHE A 14 -4.32 9.64 -0.72
CA PHE A 14 -4.34 8.22 -1.07
C PHE A 14 -5.72 7.76 -1.55
N LYS A 15 -5.78 7.20 -2.76
CA LYS A 15 -6.95 6.52 -3.34
C LYS A 15 -6.73 5.00 -3.37
N PRO A 16 -7.80 4.20 -3.51
CA PRO A 16 -7.66 2.75 -3.65
C PRO A 16 -6.69 2.37 -4.78
N GLY A 17 -5.72 1.52 -4.46
CA GLY A 17 -4.62 1.11 -5.34
C GLY A 17 -3.36 1.96 -5.23
N ASP A 18 -3.35 3.05 -4.46
CA ASP A 18 -2.18 3.92 -4.31
C ASP A 18 -1.18 3.38 -3.26
N TYR A 19 0.08 3.75 -3.44
CA TYR A 19 1.15 3.59 -2.45
C TYR A 19 2.11 4.77 -2.52
N GLY A 20 2.79 5.09 -1.42
CA GLY A 20 3.66 6.26 -1.37
C GLY A 20 4.40 6.36 -0.04
N GLN A 21 5.52 7.07 -0.04
CA GLN A 21 6.29 7.36 1.16
C GLN A 21 5.82 8.70 1.74
N GLY A 22 5.44 8.70 3.02
CA GLY A 22 5.07 9.91 3.74
C GLY A 22 6.29 10.78 4.06
N SER A 23 6.04 12.00 4.54
CA SER A 23 7.09 12.92 5.00
C SER A 23 7.82 12.43 6.26
N ASP A 24 7.30 11.40 6.92
CA ASP A 24 7.89 10.70 8.07
C ASP A 24 8.77 9.51 7.65
N GLU A 25 9.11 9.44 6.36
CA GLU A 25 9.91 8.37 5.73
C GLU A 25 9.26 6.98 5.80
N LEU A 26 8.02 6.87 6.27
CA LEU A 26 7.28 5.61 6.30
C LEU A 26 6.56 5.38 4.97
N TRP A 27 6.53 4.11 4.56
CA TRP A 27 5.71 3.69 3.43
C TRP A 27 4.27 3.45 3.87
N TYR A 28 3.36 3.88 3.02
CA TYR A 28 1.93 3.66 3.16
C TYR A 28 1.35 3.07 1.89
N CYS A 29 0.22 2.37 2.05
CA CYS A 29 -0.51 1.82 0.93
C CYS A 29 -2.01 1.82 1.21
N ARG A 30 -2.80 1.95 0.15
CA ARG A 30 -4.24 1.77 0.19
C ARG A 30 -4.59 0.70 -0.85
N PRO A 31 -4.99 -0.52 -0.43
CA PRO A 31 -5.29 -1.59 -1.37
C PRO A 31 -6.36 -1.21 -2.40
N PRO A 32 -6.50 -1.97 -3.48
CA PRO A 32 -7.54 -1.74 -4.50
C PRO A 32 -8.98 -1.76 -3.97
N ASN A 33 -9.22 -2.41 -2.84
CA ASN A 33 -10.54 -2.46 -2.22
C ASN A 33 -10.90 -1.08 -1.62
N PRO A 34 -11.96 -0.39 -2.09
CA PRO A 34 -12.34 0.93 -1.60
C PRO A 34 -12.83 0.96 -0.15
N GLU A 35 -13.24 -0.19 0.40
CA GLU A 35 -13.69 -0.33 1.79
C GLU A 35 -12.54 -0.42 2.79
N ILE A 36 -11.30 -0.57 2.30
CA ILE A 36 -10.09 -0.65 3.12
C ILE A 36 -9.43 0.72 3.20
N HIS A 37 -9.09 1.13 4.42
CA HIS A 37 -8.40 2.39 4.68
C HIS A 37 -6.88 2.26 4.44
N LEU A 38 -6.18 3.35 4.74
CA LEU A 38 -4.74 3.46 4.60
C LEU A 38 -4.03 2.54 5.61
N GLY A 39 -3.14 1.67 5.10
CA GLY A 39 -2.22 0.89 5.91
C GLY A 39 -0.84 1.52 5.95
N ASN A 40 -0.20 1.52 7.12
CA ASN A 40 1.24 1.78 7.21
C ASN A 40 2.02 0.47 7.00
N LEU A 41 3.19 0.56 6.37
CA LEU A 41 4.06 -0.57 6.05
C LEU A 41 5.29 -0.63 6.96
N ARG A 42 5.21 -0.06 8.16
CA ARG A 42 6.35 0.02 9.09
C ARG A 42 6.86 -1.37 9.53
N ALA A 43 5.98 -2.37 9.54
CA ALA A 43 6.31 -3.75 9.89
C ALA A 43 6.73 -4.60 8.67
N HIS A 44 6.89 -3.97 7.50
CA HIS A 44 7.21 -4.64 6.25
C HIS A 44 8.59 -4.20 5.75
N GLN A 45 9.20 -5.07 4.96
CA GLN A 45 10.30 -4.72 4.09
C GLN A 45 9.74 -4.15 2.79
N VAL A 46 10.21 -2.96 2.42
CA VAL A 46 9.87 -2.30 1.15
C VAL A 46 11.13 -2.21 0.29
N GLU A 47 11.07 -2.80 -0.89
CA GLU A 47 12.11 -2.72 -1.92
C GLU A 47 11.62 -1.80 -3.04
N GLU A 48 12.34 -0.69 -3.27
CA GLU A 48 12.10 0.18 -4.42
C GLU A 48 12.84 -0.33 -5.66
N HIS A 49 12.17 -0.28 -6.81
CA HIS A 49 12.71 -0.69 -8.11
C HIS A 49 13.16 0.52 -8.93
N GLU A 50 13.99 0.29 -9.95
CA GLU A 50 14.51 1.32 -10.86
C GLU A 50 13.40 2.11 -11.60
N ASP A 51 12.24 1.48 -11.82
CA ASP A 51 11.07 2.11 -12.45
C ASP A 51 10.20 2.93 -11.47
N GLY A 52 10.64 3.03 -10.22
CA GLY A 52 9.94 3.73 -9.15
C GLY A 52 8.79 2.94 -8.52
N THR A 53 8.53 1.69 -8.94
CA THR A 53 7.56 0.83 -8.25
C THR A 53 8.16 0.23 -6.98
N ILE A 54 7.34 -0.44 -6.17
CA ILE A 54 7.80 -1.13 -4.96
C ILE A 54 7.37 -2.60 -4.90
N THR A 55 8.15 -3.40 -4.19
CA THR A 55 7.75 -4.71 -3.67
C THR A 55 7.69 -4.66 -2.15
N VAL A 56 6.63 -5.23 -1.57
CA VAL A 56 6.41 -5.29 -0.13
C VAL A 56 6.41 -6.74 0.34
N SER A 57 7.19 -7.03 1.38
CA SER A 57 7.29 -8.36 2.01
C SER A 57 7.21 -8.24 3.54
N PRO A 58 6.52 -9.15 4.26
CA PRO A 58 5.70 -10.26 3.76
C PRO A 58 4.39 -9.76 3.12
N SER A 59 3.40 -10.65 2.94
CA SER A 59 2.05 -10.22 2.54
C SER A 59 1.53 -9.11 3.46
N ILE A 60 0.70 -8.25 2.90
CA ILE A 60 0.04 -7.16 3.60
C ILE A 60 -1.33 -7.68 4.06
N LEU A 61 -1.60 -7.57 5.35
CA LEU A 61 -2.89 -7.87 5.97
C LEU A 61 -3.41 -6.58 6.63
N ILE A 62 -4.61 -6.16 6.26
CA ILE A 62 -5.30 -5.00 6.84
C ILE A 62 -6.67 -5.47 7.34
N GLU A 63 -6.94 -5.23 8.62
CA GLU A 63 -8.19 -5.59 9.29
C GLU A 63 -8.85 -4.33 9.86
N GLU A 64 -10.05 -4.00 9.38
CA GLU A 64 -10.83 -2.84 9.83
C GLU A 64 -11.63 -3.17 11.10
N GLY A 65 -10.94 -3.53 12.18
CA GLY A 65 -11.57 -3.87 13.46
C GLY A 65 -12.50 -5.09 13.41
N THR A 66 -13.20 -5.35 14.52
CA THR A 66 -14.01 -6.56 14.67
C THR A 66 -15.22 -6.56 13.72
N GLY A 67 -15.21 -7.48 12.75
CA GLY A 67 -16.31 -7.65 11.78
C GLY A 67 -16.29 -6.64 10.63
N GLY A 68 -15.25 -5.83 10.51
CA GLY A 68 -15.07 -4.92 9.37
C GLY A 68 -14.44 -5.59 8.16
N PRO A 69 -14.30 -4.84 7.06
CA PRO A 69 -13.59 -5.28 5.86
C PRO A 69 -12.17 -5.78 6.18
N LEU A 70 -11.77 -6.84 5.49
CA LEU A 70 -10.44 -7.41 5.57
C LEU A 70 -9.84 -7.45 4.17
N TRP A 71 -8.53 -7.19 4.09
CA TRP A 71 -7.78 -7.40 2.86
C TRP A 71 -6.45 -8.08 3.16
N HIS A 72 -6.15 -9.13 2.40
CA HIS A 72 -4.90 -9.87 2.48
C HIS A 72 -4.33 -10.06 1.07
N GLY A 73 -3.09 -9.62 0.84
CA GLY A 73 -2.47 -9.77 -0.46
C GLY A 73 -1.03 -9.28 -0.53
N TRP A 74 -0.57 -8.98 -1.74
CA TRP A 74 0.78 -8.52 -2.02
C TRP A 74 0.80 -7.30 -2.93
N LEU A 75 1.85 -6.51 -2.79
CA LEU A 75 2.27 -5.48 -3.73
C LEU A 75 3.66 -5.86 -4.25
N LYS A 76 3.77 -6.26 -5.51
CA LYS A 76 5.03 -6.71 -6.13
C LYS A 76 5.28 -5.94 -7.41
N LYS A 77 6.40 -5.22 -7.51
CA LYS A 77 6.70 -4.33 -8.64
C LYS A 77 5.52 -3.43 -9.03
N GLY A 78 4.86 -2.87 -8.01
CA GLY A 78 3.70 -1.99 -8.20
C GLY A 78 2.41 -2.71 -8.62
N GLU A 79 2.38 -4.04 -8.64
CA GLU A 79 1.17 -4.82 -8.92
C GLU A 79 0.55 -5.40 -7.65
N TRP A 80 -0.73 -5.11 -7.47
CA TRP A 80 -1.58 -5.65 -6.41
C TRP A 80 -2.16 -7.00 -6.80
N THR A 81 -2.05 -7.98 -5.91
CA THR A 81 -2.70 -9.29 -6.01
C THR A 81 -3.27 -9.68 -4.65
N GLU A 82 -4.51 -10.13 -4.62
CA GLU A 82 -5.18 -10.65 -3.42
C GLU A 82 -4.85 -12.14 -3.23
N ALA A 83 -4.89 -12.60 -1.97
CA ALA A 83 -4.63 -13.99 -1.57
C ALA A 83 -5.82 -14.92 -1.80
#